data_AF-A0A1H7CVG8-F1
#
_entry.id   AF-A0A1H7CVG8-F1
#
_cell.length_a   1.000
_cell.length_b   1.000
_cell.length_c   1.000
_cell.angle_alpha   90.00
_cell.angle_beta   90.00
_cell.angle_gamma   90.00
#
_symmetry.space_group_name_H-M   'P 1'
#
loop_
_entity.id
_entity.type
_entity.pdbx_description
1 polymer ?
#
loop_
_entity_poly.entity_id
_entity_poly.type
_entity_poly.pdbx_seq_one_letter_code
_entity_poly.pdbx_strand_id
1 'polypeptide(L)'
;MAEPQLTSQDHLLASALTALVTNRIADRKREGFWLGMLTETLPHASRAHSRVVPLIEAAERLVEAGDGPDRAWAHLKASAAVCAWSEWRMARAQEVISKREAAA
;
A
#
# COMPACT_ATOMS: atom_id res chain seq x y z
N MET A 1 -14.55 6.95 -18.67
CA MET A 1 -14.22 7.89 -17.57
C MET A 1 -12.71 7.87 -17.38
N ALA A 2 -12.07 9.02 -17.16
CA ALA A 2 -10.65 9.06 -16.84
C ALA A 2 -10.39 8.35 -15.49
N GLU A 3 -9.25 7.67 -15.35
CA GLU A 3 -8.86 7.05 -14.08
C GLU A 3 -8.69 8.16 -13.03
N PRO A 4 -9.27 8.01 -11.82
CA PRO A 4 -9.15 9.02 -10.77
C PRO A 4 -7.68 9.23 -10.39
N GLN A 5 -7.30 10.47 -10.09
CA GLN A 5 -5.96 10.74 -9.63
C GLN A 5 -5.74 10.20 -8.21
N LEU A 6 -4.55 9.65 -7.95
CA LEU A 6 -4.12 9.29 -6.60
C LEU A 6 -3.95 10.55 -5.74
N THR A 7 -4.47 10.49 -4.53
CA THR A 7 -4.27 11.51 -3.50
C THR A 7 -2.92 11.32 -2.80
N SER A 8 -2.44 12.35 -2.10
CA SER A 8 -1.26 12.23 -1.24
C SER A 8 -1.44 11.16 -0.15
N GLN A 9 -2.68 10.95 0.32
CA GLN A 9 -3.01 9.95 1.34
C GLN A 9 -2.93 8.53 0.78
N ASP A 10 -3.33 8.32 -0.48
CA ASP A 10 -3.17 7.02 -1.15
C ASP A 10 -1.68 6.64 -1.28
N HIS A 11 -0.83 7.64 -1.59
CA HIS A 11 0.61 7.45 -1.65
C HIS A 11 1.22 7.14 -0.27
N LEU A 12 0.77 7.84 0.77
CA LEU A 12 1.22 7.61 2.14
C LEU A 12 0.81 6.22 2.62
N LEU A 13 -0.44 5.81 2.36
CA LEU A 13 -0.96 4.49 2.69
C LEU A 13 -0.12 3.39 2.04
N ALA A 14 0.09 3.48 0.73
CA ALA A 14 0.88 2.50 -0.01
C ALA A 14 2.32 2.39 0.54
N SER A 15 2.92 3.53 0.86
CA SER A 15 4.29 3.59 1.38
C SER A 15 4.40 3.00 2.79
N ALA A 16 3.49 3.38 3.69
CA ALA A 16 3.44 2.88 5.05
C ALA A 16 3.17 1.37 5.08
N LEU A 17 2.23 0.89 4.27
CA LEU A 17 1.90 -0.53 4.17
C LEU A 17 3.08 -1.34 3.64
N THR A 18 3.76 -0.83 2.60
CA THR A 18 4.97 -1.44 2.04
C THR A 18 6.07 -1.54 3.09
N ALA A 19 6.34 -0.45 3.80
CA ALA A 19 7.37 -0.43 4.84
C ALA A 19 7.02 -1.38 5.99
N LEU A 20 5.75 -1.46 6.39
CA LEU A 20 5.31 -2.38 7.44
C LEU A 20 5.51 -3.85 7.04
N VAL A 21 5.04 -4.26 5.86
CA VAL A 21 5.12 -5.68 5.46
C VAL A 21 6.55 -6.14 5.16
N THR A 22 7.41 -5.22 4.70
CA THR A 22 8.83 -5.49 4.44
C THR A 22 9.66 -5.50 5.73
N ASN A 23 9.39 -4.59 6.68
CA ASN A 23 10.12 -4.52 7.95
C ASN A 23 9.65 -5.53 8.99
N ARG A 24 8.53 -6.24 8.78
CA ARG A 24 8.04 -7.31 9.68
C ARG A 24 9.12 -8.33 10.04
N ILE A 25 10.04 -8.60 9.12
CA ILE A 25 11.11 -9.59 9.31
C ILE A 25 12.23 -9.04 10.20
N ALA A 26 12.37 -7.72 10.33
CA ALA A 26 13.59 -7.09 10.82
C ALA A 26 13.44 -6.31 12.14
N ASP A 27 12.30 -5.69 12.46
CA ASP A 27 12.21 -4.79 13.63
C ASP A 27 10.77 -4.53 14.14
N ARG A 28 10.43 -5.06 15.33
CA ARG A 28 9.13 -4.83 16.01
C ARG A 28 8.90 -3.40 16.47
N LYS A 29 9.94 -2.61 16.78
CA LYS A 29 9.75 -1.19 17.19
C LYS A 29 9.30 -0.35 16.00
N ARG A 30 9.88 -0.59 14.83
CA ARG A 30 9.47 0.07 13.57
C ARG A 30 8.07 -0.35 13.16
N GLU A 31 7.69 -1.59 13.42
CA GLU A 31 6.34 -2.07 13.13
C GLU A 31 5.25 -1.21 13.79
N GLY A 32 5.41 -0.86 15.07
CA GLY A 32 4.48 0.03 15.78
C GLY A 32 4.36 1.43 15.15
N PHE A 33 5.49 2.01 14.71
CA PHE A 33 5.51 3.28 13.99
C PHE A 33 4.68 3.22 12.69
N TRP A 34 4.90 2.18 11.88
CA TRP A 34 4.18 2.04 10.61
C TRP A 34 2.70 1.71 10.82
N LEU A 35 2.34 0.92 11.83
CA LEU A 35 0.94 0.70 12.23
C LEU A 35 0.25 2.00 12.64
N GLY A 36 0.94 2.86 13.39
CA GLY A 36 0.44 4.18 13.75
C GLY A 36 0.13 5.02 12.51
N MET A 37 1.07 5.11 11.57
CA MET A 37 0.84 5.82 10.31
C MET A 37 -0.30 5.24 9.48
N LEU A 38 -0.45 3.92 9.41
CA LEU A 38 -1.60 3.29 8.73
C LEU A 38 -2.93 3.72 9.38
N THR A 39 -2.99 3.72 10.70
CA THR A 39 -4.19 4.08 11.47
C THR A 39 -4.59 5.54 11.22
N GLU A 40 -3.63 6.46 11.15
CA GLU A 40 -3.86 7.88 10.86
C GLU A 40 -4.23 8.14 9.39
N THR A 41 -3.66 7.38 8.45
CA THR A 41 -3.84 7.60 7.01
C THR A 41 -5.14 7.01 6.49
N LEU A 42 -5.56 5.86 7.02
CA LEU A 42 -6.71 5.09 6.55
C LEU A 42 -8.01 5.90 6.38
N PRO A 43 -8.43 6.75 7.34
CA PRO A 43 -9.65 7.55 7.21
C PRO A 43 -9.64 8.55 6.04
N HIS A 44 -8.46 8.84 5.49
CA HIS A 44 -8.26 9.83 4.43
C HIS A 44 -7.90 9.21 3.07
N ALA A 45 -7.70 7.90 3.01
CA ALA A 45 -7.44 7.19 1.77
C ALA A 45 -8.69 7.14 0.88
N SER A 46 -8.50 7.31 -0.42
CA SER A 46 -9.59 7.36 -1.39
C SER A 46 -9.88 5.98 -1.95
N ARG A 47 -11.12 5.52 -1.75
CA ARG A 47 -11.63 4.31 -2.42
C ARG A 47 -12.03 4.57 -3.89
N ALA A 48 -11.83 5.78 -4.42
CA ALA A 48 -12.15 6.09 -5.81
C ALA A 48 -11.24 5.35 -6.80
N HIS A 49 -9.97 5.16 -6.47
CA HIS A 49 -9.01 4.50 -7.33
C HIS A 49 -8.99 2.99 -7.06
N SER A 50 -9.38 2.19 -8.06
CA SER A 50 -9.51 0.72 -7.92
C SER A 50 -8.24 0.02 -7.47
N ARG A 51 -7.07 0.51 -7.86
CA ARG A 51 -5.75 0.03 -7.41
C ARG A 51 -5.43 0.30 -5.94
N VAL A 52 -6.07 1.28 -5.31
CA VAL A 52 -5.85 1.64 -3.90
C VAL A 52 -6.75 0.82 -2.99
N VAL A 53 -7.95 0.44 -3.44
CA VAL A 53 -8.92 -0.33 -2.63
C VAL A 53 -8.31 -1.58 -1.97
N PRO A 54 -7.55 -2.44 -2.67
CA PRO A 54 -6.92 -3.60 -2.03
C PRO A 54 -5.91 -3.23 -0.92
N LEU A 55 -5.22 -2.09 -1.04
CA LEU A 55 -4.31 -1.59 -0.02
C LEU A 55 -5.08 -1.12 1.22
N ILE A 56 -6.20 -0.42 1.02
CA ILE A 56 -7.08 0.03 2.11
C ILE A 56 -7.60 -1.18 2.88
N GLU A 57 -8.19 -2.15 2.18
CA GLU A 57 -8.76 -3.35 2.81
C GLU A 57 -7.70 -4.17 3.57
N ALA A 58 -6.49 -4.28 3.00
CA ALA A 58 -5.41 -4.97 3.67
C ALA A 58 -4.90 -4.22 4.92
N ALA A 59 -4.81 -2.89 4.86
CA ALA A 59 -4.39 -2.06 5.97
C ALA A 59 -5.45 -2.07 7.10
N GLU A 60 -6.74 -1.97 6.77
CA GLU A 60 -7.85 -2.12 7.74
C GLU A 60 -7.73 -3.46 8.46
N ARG A 61 -7.55 -4.55 7.73
CA ARG A 61 -7.42 -5.89 8.33
C ARG A 61 -6.21 -6.02 9.24
N LEU A 62 -5.10 -5.37 8.92
CA LEU A 62 -3.90 -5.35 9.76
C LEU A 62 -4.12 -4.58 11.06
N VAL A 63 -4.77 -3.42 10.98
CA VAL A 63 -5.11 -2.62 12.15
C VAL A 63 -6.09 -3.37 13.05
N GLU A 64 -7.14 -3.95 12.47
CA GLU A 64 -8.13 -4.77 13.19
C GLU A 64 -7.52 -6.01 13.86
N ALA A 65 -6.59 -6.69 13.18
CA ALA A 65 -6.00 -7.92 13.71
C ALA A 65 -5.16 -7.67 14.97
N GLY A 66 -4.55 -6.48 15.11
CA GLY A 66 -3.67 -6.14 16.23
C GLY A 66 -2.63 -7.25 16.47
N ASP A 67 -2.34 -7.57 17.73
CA ASP A 67 -1.50 -8.71 18.12
C ASP A 67 -2.28 -10.05 18.20
N GLY A 68 -3.48 -10.09 17.64
CA GLY A 68 -4.38 -11.24 17.69
C GLY A 68 -3.97 -12.41 16.76
N PRO A 69 -4.71 -13.53 16.84
CA PRO A 69 -4.40 -14.75 16.09
C PRO A 69 -4.46 -14.56 14.57
N ASP A 70 -5.26 -13.60 14.09
CA ASP A 70 -5.43 -13.31 12.67
C ASP A 70 -4.26 -12.52 12.06
N ARG A 71 -3.33 -12.00 12.87
CA ARG A 71 -2.28 -11.07 12.43
C ARG A 71 -1.41 -11.64 11.31
N ALA A 72 -1.03 -12.91 11.42
CA ALA A 72 -0.21 -13.57 10.41
C ALA A 72 -0.88 -13.57 9.02
N TRP A 73 -2.19 -13.82 9.00
CA TRP A 73 -2.99 -13.82 7.77
C TRP A 73 -3.21 -12.41 7.23
N ALA A 74 -3.44 -11.44 8.12
CA ALA A 74 -3.54 -10.03 7.75
C ALA A 74 -2.26 -9.53 7.06
N HIS A 75 -1.08 -9.87 7.59
CA HIS A 75 0.19 -9.54 6.94
C HIS A 75 0.36 -10.21 5.57
N LEU A 76 -0.07 -11.46 5.41
CA LEU A 76 0.03 -12.13 4.11
C LEU A 76 -0.83 -11.44 3.05
N LYS A 77 -2.07 -11.09 3.41
CA LYS A 77 -2.96 -10.31 2.53
C LYS A 77 -2.38 -8.94 2.19
N ALA A 78 -1.81 -8.25 3.17
CA ALA A 78 -1.14 -6.97 2.93
C ALA A 78 0.10 -7.10 2.04
N SER A 79 0.88 -8.16 2.20
CA SER A 79 2.01 -8.44 1.32
C SER A 79 1.53 -8.65 -0.13
N ALA A 80 0.47 -9.42 -0.33
CA ALA A 80 -0.12 -9.63 -1.66
C ALA A 80 -0.65 -8.32 -2.28
N ALA A 81 -1.33 -7.49 -1.50
CA ALA A 81 -1.83 -6.18 -1.97
C ALA A 81 -0.67 -5.24 -2.37
N VAL A 82 0.40 -5.19 -1.57
CA VAL A 82 1.61 -4.41 -1.86
C VAL A 82 2.32 -4.92 -3.11
N CYS A 83 2.41 -6.23 -3.32
CA CYS A 83 2.97 -6.82 -4.54
C CYS A 83 2.18 -6.37 -5.79
N ALA A 84 0.85 -6.51 -5.77
CA ALA A 84 -0.01 -6.12 -6.88
C ALA A 84 0.07 -4.60 -7.17
N TRP A 85 0.15 -3.77 -6.13
CA TRP A 85 0.37 -2.34 -6.28
C TRP A 85 1.72 -2.02 -6.93
N SER A 86 2.79 -2.68 -6.47
CA SER A 86 4.14 -2.46 -6.96
C SER A 86 4.27 -2.84 -8.44
N GLU A 87 3.68 -3.97 -8.83
CA GLU A 87 3.62 -4.42 -10.22
C GLU A 87 2.94 -3.36 -11.12
N TRP A 88 1.78 -2.85 -10.70
CA TRP A 88 1.09 -1.80 -11.44
C TRP A 88 1.92 -0.50 -11.53
N ARG A 89 2.55 -0.07 -10.43
CA ARG A 89 3.42 1.12 -10.42
C ARG A 89 4.60 0.97 -11.37
N MET A 90 5.23 -0.21 -11.40
CA MET A 90 6.33 -0.51 -12.30
C MET A 90 5.89 -0.47 -13.77
N ALA A 91 4.77 -1.12 -14.11
CA ALA A 91 4.22 -1.07 -15.46
C ALA A 91 3.96 0.38 -15.91
N ARG A 92 3.38 1.20 -15.04
CA ARG A 92 3.11 2.61 -15.35
C ARG A 92 4.39 3.43 -15.55
N ALA A 93 5.42 3.17 -14.75
CA ALA A 93 6.72 3.81 -14.90
C ALA A 93 7.37 3.42 -16.24
N GLN A 94 7.32 2.14 -16.61
CA GLN A 94 7.84 1.64 -17.88
C GLN A 94 7.17 2.32 -19.08
N GLU A 95 5.84 2.46 -19.06
CA GLU A 95 5.09 3.17 -20.11
C GLU A 95 5.58 4.62 -20.30
N VAL A 96 5.90 5.32 -19.20
CA VAL A 96 6.39 6.70 -19.25
C VAL A 96 7.80 6.75 -19.81
N ILE A 97 8.68 5.84 -19.40
CA ILE A 97 10.05 5.75 -19.89
C ILE A 97 10.06 5.47 -21.39
N SER A 98 9.33 4.44 -21.85
CA SER A 98 9.29 4.07 -23.26
C SER A 98 8.72 5.18 -24.15
N LYS A 99 7.74 5.96 -23.66
CA LYS A 99 7.23 7.14 -24.38
C LYS A 99 8.26 8.25 -24.52
N ARG A 100 9.11 8.46 -23.51
CA ARG A 100 10.20 9.46 -23.56
C ARG A 100 11.29 9.03 -24.54
N GLU A 101 11.64 7.75 -24.53
CA GLU A 101 12.64 7.18 -25.45
C GLU A 101 12.16 7.24 -26.91
N ALA A 102 10.87 6.99 -27.17
CA ALA A 102 10.32 7.10 -28.53
C ALA A 102 10.20 8.54 -29.06
N ALA A 103 10.31 9.54 -28.18
CA ALA A 103 10.23 10.96 -28.54
C ALA A 103 11.60 11.65 -28.63
N ALA A 104 12.68 10.93 -28.31
CA ALA A 104 14.07 11.38 -28.40
C ALA A 104 14.70 10.92 -29.72
#